data_AF-A0A4R3VCV0-F1
#
_entry.id   AF-A0A4R3VCV0-F1
#
_cell.length_a   1.000
_cell.length_b   1.000
_cell.length_c   1.000
_cell.angle_alpha   90.00
_cell.angle_beta   90.00
_cell.angle_gamma   90.00
#
_symmetry.space_group_name_H-M   'P 1'
#
loop_
_entity.id
_entity.type
_entity.pdbx_description
1 polymer ?
#
loop_
_entity_poly.entity_id
_entity_poly.type
_entity_poly.pdbx_seq_one_letter_code
_entity_poly.pdbx_strand_id
1 'polypeptide(L)'
;MPAKEKHLPEDRLRQHYHALSPELQRAADWVMSHPAEVGLWSMRRQAMALSVSPATMLRLARSVGYPSYNSFRLPFQKALTEPLAASVQHVQRTHRHAGPMQRDQLADIQRQAVSAAAGLNTSEAIDAAARAILQASHVGFLGSRICHALAFHLNYSYHLLKGNGSLIDGVGGTLSEQIHAMQSRDVVVAIALNPYSRSTIEAARLACQQDACLIALTDSSQSPLAQIAKHTLLFGAASSRSSEAMEAPATFFHTVTGATALIEQLLARIAALGGGAVQRRAAEIGRRLHQTQAYWEASIPREFPRTISRTSS
;
A
#
# COMPACT_ATOMS: atom_id res chain seq x y z
N MET A 1 27.02 -34.84 -16.41
CA MET A 1 26.94 -34.25 -15.05
C MET A 1 25.67 -33.44 -14.96
N PRO A 2 24.70 -33.75 -14.08
CA PRO A 2 23.42 -33.07 -14.09
C PRO A 2 23.56 -31.67 -13.49
N ALA A 3 22.84 -30.71 -14.07
CA ALA A 3 22.83 -29.31 -13.68
C ALA A 3 22.43 -29.16 -12.20
N LYS A 4 23.27 -28.51 -11.39
CA LYS A 4 22.92 -28.13 -10.01
C LYS A 4 21.69 -27.22 -10.04
N GLU A 5 20.53 -27.75 -9.67
CA GLU A 5 19.38 -26.95 -9.30
C GLU A 5 19.79 -25.94 -8.22
N LYS A 6 19.88 -24.67 -8.59
CA LYS A 6 20.13 -23.56 -7.68
C LYS A 6 18.88 -23.35 -6.83
N HIS A 7 18.72 -24.18 -5.80
CA HIS A 7 17.74 -23.98 -4.74
C HIS A 7 17.98 -22.62 -4.09
N LEU A 8 16.92 -21.85 -3.86
CA LEU A 8 17.01 -20.54 -3.21
C LEU A 8 17.55 -20.73 -1.78
N PRO A 9 18.26 -19.75 -1.20
CA PRO A 9 18.73 -19.84 0.19
C PRO A 9 17.61 -20.20 1.17
N GLU A 10 16.41 -19.69 0.95
CA GLU A 10 15.19 -19.95 1.72
C GLU A 10 14.77 -21.42 1.68
N ASP A 11 14.82 -22.07 0.51
CA ASP A 11 14.48 -23.50 0.37
C ASP A 11 15.44 -24.36 1.19
N ARG A 12 16.74 -24.03 1.15
CA ARG A 12 17.77 -24.76 1.91
C ARG A 12 17.66 -24.50 3.41
N LEU A 13 17.31 -23.29 3.82
CA LEU A 13 17.05 -22.97 5.22
C LEU A 13 15.90 -23.81 5.77
N ARG A 14 14.79 -23.93 5.02
CA ARG A 14 13.65 -24.78 5.41
C ARG A 14 14.02 -26.26 5.47
N GLN A 15 14.74 -26.77 4.47
CA GLN A 15 15.16 -28.18 4.43
C GLN A 15 16.06 -28.57 5.62
N HIS A 16 16.96 -27.68 6.04
CA HIS A 16 17.92 -27.96 7.10
C HIS A 16 17.49 -27.42 8.48
N TYR A 17 16.34 -26.77 8.60
CA TYR A 17 15.93 -26.01 9.78
C TYR A 17 15.98 -26.82 11.09
N HIS A 18 15.43 -28.04 11.08
CA HIS A 18 15.41 -28.91 12.27
C HIS A 18 16.78 -29.44 12.68
N ALA A 19 17.79 -29.39 11.80
CA ALA A 19 19.16 -29.79 12.10
C ALA A 19 20.04 -28.63 12.60
N LEU A 20 19.51 -27.40 12.63
CA LEU A 20 20.21 -26.22 13.13
C LEU A 20 20.16 -26.15 14.67
N SER A 21 21.20 -25.58 15.29
CA SER A 21 21.16 -25.26 16.71
C SER A 21 20.15 -24.13 16.99
N PRO A 22 19.65 -23.95 18.23
CA PRO A 22 18.70 -22.88 18.55
C PRO A 22 19.19 -21.48 18.15
N GLU A 23 20.49 -21.21 18.26
CA GLU A 23 21.08 -19.94 17.83
C GLU A 23 21.03 -19.78 16.30
N LEU A 24 21.25 -20.85 15.55
CA LEU A 24 21.20 -20.86 14.09
C LEU A 24 19.76 -20.88 13.55
N GLN A 25 18.82 -21.48 14.27
CA GLN A 25 17.38 -21.41 13.96
C GLN A 25 16.90 -19.96 14.03
N ARG A 26 17.21 -19.25 15.12
CA ARG A 26 16.89 -17.81 15.23
C ARG A 26 17.48 -16.98 14.09
N ALA A 27 18.73 -17.28 13.70
CA ALA A 27 19.36 -16.59 12.56
C ALA A 27 18.71 -16.98 11.22
N ALA A 28 18.28 -18.24 11.06
CA ALA A 28 17.56 -18.72 9.88
C ALA A 28 16.18 -18.04 9.75
N ASP A 29 15.43 -17.96 10.84
CA ASP A 29 14.12 -17.30 10.90
C ASP A 29 14.23 -15.82 10.51
N TRP A 30 15.25 -15.15 11.03
CA TRP A 30 15.51 -13.76 10.68
C TRP A 30 15.87 -13.59 9.21
N VAL A 31 16.71 -14.45 8.63
CA VAL A 31 17.04 -14.39 7.20
C VAL A 31 15.81 -14.64 6.33
N MET A 32 14.96 -15.60 6.69
CA MET A 32 13.73 -15.90 5.95
C MET A 32 12.69 -14.79 6.04
N SER A 33 12.69 -14.01 7.13
CA SER A 33 11.76 -12.90 7.35
C SER A 33 12.28 -11.54 6.84
N HIS A 34 13.59 -11.39 6.60
CA HIS A 34 14.22 -10.13 6.19
C HIS A 34 15.09 -10.26 4.91
N PRO A 35 14.55 -10.82 3.81
CA PRO A 35 15.34 -11.12 2.61
C PRO A 35 15.95 -9.86 1.96
N ALA A 36 15.26 -8.71 2.05
CA ALA A 36 15.76 -7.45 1.51
C ALA A 36 16.95 -6.91 2.31
N GLU A 37 16.86 -6.94 3.64
CA GLU A 37 17.92 -6.54 4.57
C GLU A 37 19.13 -7.47 4.44
N VAL A 38 18.91 -8.77 4.24
CA VAL A 38 19.99 -9.71 3.95
C VAL A 38 20.74 -9.30 2.69
N GLY A 39 20.01 -8.92 1.63
CA GLY A 39 20.57 -8.41 0.39
C GLY A 39 21.32 -7.08 0.56
N LEU A 40 20.81 -6.15 1.36
CA LEU A 40 21.31 -4.76 1.44
C LEU A 40 22.36 -4.52 2.53
N TRP A 41 22.21 -5.13 3.71
CA TRP A 41 23.02 -4.81 4.89
C TRP A 41 24.32 -5.61 4.94
N SER A 42 25.34 -5.06 5.61
CA SER A 42 26.56 -5.81 5.90
C SER A 42 26.29 -6.95 6.89
N MET A 43 27.04 -8.05 6.78
CA MET A 43 26.93 -9.20 7.70
C MET A 43 27.01 -8.78 9.18
N ARG A 44 27.87 -7.78 9.49
CA ARG A 44 28.03 -7.24 10.85
C ARG A 44 26.77 -6.53 11.34
N ARG A 45 26.09 -5.77 10.48
CA ARG A 45 24.83 -5.11 10.80
C ARG A 45 23.70 -6.11 11.00
N GLN A 46 23.66 -7.16 10.19
CA GLN A 46 22.66 -8.24 10.34
C GLN A 46 22.86 -9.01 11.65
N ALA A 47 24.10 -9.37 11.97
CA ALA A 47 24.43 -10.02 13.22
C ALA A 47 24.08 -9.15 14.44
N MET A 48 24.32 -7.84 14.36
CA MET A 48 23.93 -6.88 15.39
C MET A 48 22.41 -6.82 15.59
N ALA A 49 21.63 -6.79 14.51
CA ALA A 49 20.16 -6.78 14.58
C ALA A 49 19.61 -8.05 15.26
N LEU A 50 20.30 -9.17 15.10
CA LEU A 50 19.99 -10.46 15.70
C LEU A 50 20.56 -10.66 17.12
N SER A 51 21.34 -9.70 17.64
CA SER A 51 22.12 -9.86 18.86
C SER A 51 23.00 -11.13 18.87
N VAL A 52 23.61 -11.45 17.72
CA VAL A 52 24.54 -12.57 17.55
C VAL A 52 25.90 -12.11 17.02
N SER A 53 26.88 -12.99 17.05
CA SER A 53 28.18 -12.72 16.45
C SER A 53 28.11 -12.75 14.92
N PRO A 54 28.95 -11.98 14.18
CA PRO A 54 29.06 -12.13 12.73
C PRO A 54 29.48 -13.55 12.30
N ALA A 55 30.18 -14.29 13.17
CA ALA A 55 30.52 -15.68 12.94
C ALA A 55 29.27 -16.60 12.91
N THR A 56 28.22 -16.26 13.67
CA THR A 56 26.94 -16.99 13.67
C THR A 56 26.28 -16.95 12.29
N MET A 57 26.28 -15.80 11.62
CA MET A 57 25.76 -15.65 10.26
C MET A 57 26.57 -16.46 9.23
N LEU A 58 27.90 -16.51 9.39
CA LEU A 58 28.77 -17.34 8.55
C LEU A 58 28.53 -18.84 8.80
N ARG A 59 28.35 -19.26 10.05
CA ARG A 59 28.01 -20.65 10.39
C ARG A 59 26.67 -21.05 9.79
N LEU A 60 25.66 -20.19 9.84
CA LEU A 60 24.36 -20.41 9.22
C LEU A 60 24.49 -20.64 7.70
N ALA A 61 25.22 -19.77 7.01
CA ALA A 61 25.44 -19.91 5.57
C ALA A 61 26.10 -21.27 5.25
N ARG A 62 27.09 -21.69 6.04
CA ARG A 62 27.78 -22.98 5.87
C ARG A 62 26.89 -24.17 6.21
N SER A 63 26.08 -24.10 7.25
CA SER A 63 25.19 -25.21 7.66
C SER A 63 24.12 -25.52 6.62
N VAL A 64 23.76 -24.55 5.77
CA VAL A 64 22.83 -24.74 4.66
C VAL A 64 23.53 -24.86 3.28
N GLY A 65 24.82 -25.20 3.31
CA GLY A 65 25.57 -25.63 2.13
C GLY A 65 26.12 -24.51 1.24
N TYR A 66 26.31 -23.30 1.78
CA TYR A 66 27.00 -22.21 1.08
C TYR A 66 28.46 -22.09 1.53
N PRO A 67 29.42 -21.96 0.59
CA PRO A 67 30.84 -21.90 0.91
C PRO A 67 31.25 -20.61 1.65
N SER A 68 30.48 -19.54 1.46
CA SER A 68 30.71 -18.24 2.12
C SER A 68 29.40 -17.53 2.40
N TYR A 69 29.45 -16.60 3.35
CA TYR A 69 28.31 -15.73 3.61
C TYR A 69 27.94 -14.86 2.39
N ASN A 70 28.92 -14.40 1.62
CA ASN A 70 28.64 -13.65 0.38
C ASN A 70 27.90 -14.51 -0.66
N SER A 71 28.28 -15.79 -0.82
CA SER A 71 27.55 -16.69 -1.73
C SER A 71 26.12 -16.99 -1.27
N PHE A 72 25.87 -16.98 0.05
CA PHE A 72 24.55 -17.11 0.65
C PHE A 72 23.71 -15.83 0.46
N ARG A 73 24.33 -14.66 0.55
CA ARG A 73 23.71 -13.34 0.39
C ARG A 73 23.39 -12.99 -1.07
N LEU A 74 24.15 -13.50 -2.03
CA LEU A 74 24.07 -13.11 -3.43
C LEU A 74 22.67 -13.31 -4.07
N PRO A 75 21.92 -14.40 -3.82
CA PRO A 75 20.56 -14.54 -4.36
C PRO A 75 19.60 -13.48 -3.85
N PHE A 76 19.71 -13.07 -2.58
CA PHE A 76 18.93 -11.97 -2.01
C PHE A 76 19.24 -10.63 -2.68
N GLN A 77 20.51 -10.37 -3.02
CA GLN A 77 20.90 -9.19 -3.78
C GLN A 77 20.31 -9.17 -5.19
N LYS A 78 20.24 -10.34 -5.84
CA LYS A 78 19.69 -10.46 -7.19
C LYS A 78 18.18 -10.25 -7.21
N ALA A 79 17.46 -10.78 -6.22
CA ALA A 79 16.01 -10.58 -6.08
C ALA A 79 15.63 -9.09 -5.97
N LEU A 80 16.49 -8.25 -5.39
CA LEU A 80 16.28 -6.79 -5.32
C LEU A 80 16.40 -6.07 -6.67
N THR A 81 16.98 -6.73 -7.67
CA THR A 81 17.23 -6.16 -9.00
C THR A 81 16.37 -6.78 -10.10
N GLU A 82 15.53 -7.77 -9.75
CA GLU A 82 14.76 -8.53 -10.74
C GLU A 82 13.45 -7.82 -11.15
N PRO A 83 13.10 -7.81 -12.45
CA PRO A 83 11.84 -7.24 -12.95
C PRO A 83 10.60 -7.94 -12.38
N LEU A 84 9.45 -7.24 -12.37
CA LEU A 84 8.15 -7.69 -11.86
C LEU A 84 7.74 -9.13 -12.26
N ALA A 85 8.14 -9.58 -13.47
CA ALA A 85 7.85 -10.93 -13.96
C ALA A 85 8.53 -12.05 -13.14
N ALA A 86 9.71 -11.79 -12.57
CA ALA A 86 10.42 -12.76 -11.73
C ALA A 86 9.82 -12.81 -10.30
N SER A 87 9.25 -11.71 -9.81
CA SER A 87 8.50 -11.66 -8.55
C SER A 87 7.24 -12.55 -8.58
N VAL A 88 6.50 -12.57 -9.71
CA VAL A 88 5.38 -13.52 -9.90
C VAL A 88 5.85 -14.97 -9.85
N GLN A 89 6.97 -15.30 -10.50
CA GLN A 89 7.52 -16.65 -10.49
C GLN A 89 8.04 -17.05 -9.11
N HIS A 90 8.59 -16.11 -8.34
CA HIS A 90 9.00 -16.33 -6.97
C HIS A 90 7.80 -16.65 -6.06
N VAL A 91 6.71 -15.87 -6.15
CA VAL A 91 5.45 -16.14 -5.43
C VAL A 91 4.84 -17.50 -5.82
N GLN A 92 4.87 -17.87 -7.10
CA GLN A 92 4.42 -19.20 -7.54
C GLN A 92 5.29 -20.35 -7.00
N ARG A 93 6.60 -20.13 -6.86
CA ARG A 93 7.54 -21.14 -6.33
C ARG A 93 7.43 -21.27 -4.81
N THR A 94 7.22 -20.17 -4.09
CA THR A 94 6.98 -20.19 -2.66
C THR A 94 5.63 -20.81 -2.32
N HIS A 95 4.57 -20.59 -3.11
CA HIS A 95 3.27 -21.30 -2.97
C HIS A 95 3.29 -22.78 -3.36
N ARG A 96 4.31 -23.25 -4.09
CA ARG A 96 4.49 -24.69 -4.36
C ARG A 96 5.16 -25.43 -3.20
N HIS A 97 5.89 -24.73 -2.33
CA HIS A 97 6.66 -25.33 -1.23
C HIS A 97 6.18 -24.92 0.16
N ALA A 98 5.49 -23.79 0.29
CA ALA A 98 4.61 -23.49 1.41
C ALA A 98 3.20 -23.90 1.00
N GLY A 99 2.42 -24.46 1.93
CA GLY A 99 1.00 -24.76 1.68
C GLY A 99 0.21 -23.52 1.20
N PRO A 100 -1.07 -23.69 0.83
CA PRO A 100 -1.89 -22.57 0.38
C PRO A 100 -1.76 -21.41 1.37
N MET A 101 -1.54 -20.19 0.86
CA MET A 101 -1.54 -18.98 1.67
C MET A 101 -2.78 -19.04 2.56
N GLN A 102 -2.60 -19.22 3.87
CA GLN A 102 -3.74 -19.33 4.77
C GLN A 102 -4.50 -18.00 4.65
N ARG A 103 -5.81 -18.08 4.35
CA ARG A 103 -6.70 -16.92 4.18
C ARG A 103 -6.55 -15.90 5.32
N ASP A 104 -6.14 -16.38 6.48
CA ASP A 104 -5.92 -15.60 7.70
C ASP A 104 -4.77 -14.60 7.58
N GLN A 105 -3.70 -14.91 6.85
CA GLN A 105 -2.50 -14.07 6.78
C GLN A 105 -2.73 -12.74 6.04
N LEU A 106 -3.46 -12.77 4.91
CA LEU A 106 -3.82 -11.53 4.21
C LEU A 106 -4.76 -10.67 5.08
N ALA A 107 -5.71 -11.31 5.77
CA ALA A 107 -6.61 -10.62 6.66
C ALA A 107 -5.87 -9.96 7.84
N ASP A 108 -4.83 -10.61 8.37
CA ASP A 108 -3.95 -10.02 9.40
C ASP A 108 -3.18 -8.81 8.88
N ILE A 109 -2.56 -8.92 7.71
CA ILE A 109 -1.86 -7.78 7.07
C ILE A 109 -2.83 -6.60 6.85
N GLN A 110 -4.05 -6.88 6.39
CA GLN A 110 -5.05 -5.85 6.18
C GLN A 110 -5.48 -5.20 7.50
N ARG A 111 -5.71 -5.99 8.56
CA ARG A 111 -6.01 -5.48 9.91
C ARG A 111 -4.89 -4.61 10.45
N GLN A 112 -3.65 -5.06 10.33
CA GLN A 112 -2.47 -4.30 10.76
C GLN A 112 -2.32 -3.00 9.98
N ALA A 113 -2.54 -3.02 8.66
CA ALA A 113 -2.48 -1.81 7.83
C ALA A 113 -3.53 -0.77 8.23
N VAL A 114 -4.76 -1.20 8.53
CA VAL A 114 -5.83 -0.32 9.03
C VAL A 114 -5.48 0.23 10.41
N SER A 115 -5.01 -0.62 11.32
CA SER A 115 -4.60 -0.21 12.68
C SER A 115 -3.44 0.79 12.63
N ALA A 116 -2.45 0.56 11.77
CA ALA A 116 -1.33 1.47 11.58
C ALA A 116 -1.80 2.84 11.04
N ALA A 117 -2.63 2.87 10.01
CA ALA A 117 -3.15 4.13 9.47
C ALA A 117 -3.86 4.98 10.54
N ALA A 118 -4.59 4.34 11.47
CA ALA A 118 -5.24 5.01 12.60
C ALA A 118 -4.26 5.54 13.67
N GLY A 119 -3.08 4.91 13.83
CA GLY A 119 -2.12 5.28 14.88
C GLY A 119 -0.97 6.19 14.41
N LEU A 120 -0.74 6.32 13.10
CA LEU A 120 0.43 7.03 12.56
C LEU A 120 0.25 8.56 12.47
N ASN A 121 -0.98 9.04 12.50
CA ASN A 121 -1.31 10.45 12.27
C ASN A 121 -2.02 11.00 13.49
N THR A 122 -1.58 12.17 13.96
CA THR A 122 -2.31 12.86 15.01
C THR A 122 -3.59 13.48 14.45
N SER A 123 -4.60 13.67 15.30
CA SER A 123 -5.84 14.35 14.94
C SER A 123 -5.57 15.74 14.35
N GLU A 124 -4.58 16.45 14.88
CA GLU A 124 -4.18 17.79 14.43
C GLU A 124 -3.59 17.76 13.01
N ALA A 125 -2.82 16.72 12.67
CA ALA A 125 -2.24 16.56 11.35
C ALA A 125 -3.32 16.31 10.28
N ILE A 126 -4.28 15.43 10.58
CA ILE A 126 -5.42 15.15 9.69
C ILE A 126 -6.30 16.41 9.56
N ASP A 127 -6.55 17.11 10.67
CA ASP A 127 -7.31 18.35 10.68
C ASP A 127 -6.66 19.46 9.87
N ALA A 128 -5.33 19.61 9.95
CA ALA A 128 -4.60 20.59 9.16
C ALA A 128 -4.72 20.30 7.66
N ALA A 129 -4.57 19.04 7.26
CA ALA A 129 -4.76 18.61 5.88
C ALA A 129 -6.22 18.85 5.40
N ALA A 130 -7.20 18.47 6.22
CA ALA A 130 -8.62 18.68 5.90
C ALA A 130 -8.98 20.17 5.76
N ARG A 131 -8.45 21.04 6.64
CA ARG A 131 -8.65 22.50 6.54
C ARG A 131 -8.01 23.08 5.28
N ALA A 132 -6.80 22.65 4.94
CA ALA A 132 -6.15 23.08 3.69
C ALA A 132 -7.01 22.71 2.47
N ILE A 133 -7.55 21.48 2.41
CA ILE A 133 -8.45 21.03 1.33
C ILE A 133 -9.75 21.87 1.31
N LEU A 134 -10.35 22.13 2.48
CA LEU A 134 -11.59 22.90 2.58
C LEU A 134 -11.42 24.36 2.15
N GLN A 135 -10.25 24.95 2.39
CA GLN A 135 -9.93 26.33 2.03
C GLN A 135 -9.45 26.50 0.57
N ALA A 136 -9.07 25.41 -0.09
CA ALA A 136 -8.55 25.43 -1.45
C ALA A 136 -9.57 25.95 -2.47
N SER A 137 -9.08 26.71 -3.44
CA SER A 137 -9.83 27.14 -4.63
C SER A 137 -10.13 25.95 -5.54
N HIS A 138 -9.12 25.12 -5.82
CA HIS A 138 -9.24 23.84 -6.52
C HIS A 138 -8.45 22.73 -5.83
N VAL A 139 -8.89 21.48 -5.97
CA VAL A 139 -8.22 20.31 -5.38
C VAL A 139 -7.91 19.26 -6.45
N GLY A 140 -6.63 19.08 -6.74
CA GLY A 140 -6.13 18.06 -7.65
C GLY A 140 -5.78 16.76 -6.93
N PHE A 141 -6.30 15.63 -7.38
CA PHE A 141 -5.99 14.31 -6.81
C PHE A 141 -5.03 13.56 -7.74
N LEU A 142 -3.83 13.25 -7.24
CA LEU A 142 -2.73 12.70 -8.03
C LEU A 142 -2.31 11.33 -7.52
N GLY A 143 -2.31 10.33 -8.40
CA GLY A 143 -1.78 9.00 -8.12
C GLY A 143 -1.65 8.18 -9.40
N SER A 144 -0.52 7.51 -9.59
CA SER A 144 -0.28 6.64 -10.76
C SER A 144 -0.24 5.17 -10.37
N ARG A 145 -0.44 4.28 -11.35
CA ARG A 145 -0.42 2.81 -11.15
C ARG A 145 -1.45 2.40 -10.09
N ILE A 146 -1.07 1.62 -9.07
CA ILE A 146 -1.99 1.19 -8.01
C ILE A 146 -2.59 2.39 -7.24
N CYS A 147 -1.85 3.49 -7.08
CA CYS A 147 -2.34 4.69 -6.42
C CYS A 147 -3.37 5.47 -7.25
N HIS A 148 -3.53 5.16 -8.54
CA HIS A 148 -4.58 5.78 -9.36
C HIS A 148 -5.98 5.44 -8.84
N ALA A 149 -6.22 4.19 -8.44
CA ALA A 149 -7.50 3.78 -7.86
C ALA A 149 -7.81 4.54 -6.56
N LEU A 150 -6.79 4.81 -5.75
CA LEU A 150 -6.92 5.58 -4.51
C LEU A 150 -7.20 7.06 -4.79
N ALA A 151 -6.50 7.67 -5.76
CA ALA A 151 -6.74 9.05 -6.18
C ALA A 151 -8.14 9.22 -6.79
N PHE A 152 -8.56 8.26 -7.62
CA PHE A 152 -9.91 8.21 -8.17
C PHE A 152 -10.97 8.09 -7.08
N HIS A 153 -10.79 7.16 -6.13
CA HIS A 153 -11.71 6.98 -5.01
C HIS A 153 -11.83 8.25 -4.16
N LEU A 154 -10.71 8.87 -3.80
CA LEU A 154 -10.71 10.11 -3.05
C LEU A 154 -11.37 11.25 -3.83
N ASN A 155 -11.08 11.41 -5.13
CA ASN A 155 -11.73 12.40 -5.98
C ASN A 155 -13.25 12.21 -6.07
N TYR A 156 -13.71 10.98 -6.27
CA TYR A 156 -15.13 10.64 -6.33
C TYR A 156 -15.83 10.96 -5.00
N SER A 157 -15.27 10.48 -3.89
CA SER A 157 -15.85 10.69 -2.56
C SER A 157 -15.83 12.16 -2.15
N TYR A 158 -14.76 12.89 -2.49
CA TYR A 158 -14.67 14.33 -2.29
C TYR A 158 -15.72 15.09 -3.09
N HIS A 159 -16.04 14.65 -4.31
CA HIS A 159 -17.10 15.26 -5.12
C HIS A 159 -18.48 15.25 -4.45
N LEU A 160 -18.73 14.25 -3.61
CA LEU A 160 -19.94 14.16 -2.77
C LEU A 160 -20.00 15.29 -1.72
N LEU A 161 -18.83 15.80 -1.30
CA LEU A 161 -18.68 16.81 -0.26
C LEU A 161 -18.47 18.23 -0.80
N LYS A 162 -17.70 18.39 -1.89
CA LYS A 162 -17.38 19.69 -2.52
C LYS A 162 -17.16 19.52 -4.03
N GLY A 163 -17.43 20.56 -4.82
CA GLY A 163 -17.48 20.47 -6.30
C GLY A 163 -16.27 20.99 -7.06
N ASN A 164 -15.18 21.32 -6.36
CA ASN A 164 -13.97 21.91 -6.92
C ASN A 164 -12.80 20.91 -6.95
N GLY A 165 -13.10 19.63 -7.20
CA GLY A 165 -12.09 18.58 -7.29
C GLY A 165 -11.80 18.19 -8.74
N SER A 166 -10.60 17.71 -9.05
CA SER A 166 -10.31 17.01 -10.30
C SER A 166 -9.31 15.88 -10.09
N LEU A 167 -9.46 14.81 -10.86
CA LEU A 167 -8.43 13.80 -10.96
C LEU A 167 -7.31 14.28 -11.89
N ILE A 168 -6.06 14.16 -11.45
CA ILE A 168 -4.87 14.37 -12.28
C ILE A 168 -4.40 13.00 -12.75
N ASP A 169 -4.91 12.57 -13.90
CA ASP A 169 -4.70 11.25 -14.49
C ASP A 169 -3.78 11.25 -15.71
N GLY A 170 -3.51 12.41 -16.30
CA GLY A 170 -2.70 12.58 -17.50
C GLY A 170 -3.26 11.87 -18.72
N VAL A 171 -4.56 11.57 -18.76
CA VAL A 171 -5.18 10.90 -19.91
C VAL A 171 -4.95 11.73 -21.17
N GLY A 172 -4.53 11.08 -22.26
CA GLY A 172 -4.16 11.77 -23.50
C GLY A 172 -2.80 12.47 -23.45
N GLY A 173 -1.95 12.19 -22.46
CA GLY A 173 -0.64 12.83 -22.32
C GLY A 173 -0.69 14.19 -21.64
N THR A 174 -1.79 14.51 -20.96
CA THR A 174 -2.10 15.85 -20.42
C THR A 174 -1.58 16.11 -19.00
N LEU A 175 -0.72 15.24 -18.48
CA LEU A 175 -0.28 15.30 -17.07
C LEU A 175 0.39 16.63 -16.76
N SER A 176 1.23 17.11 -17.68
CA SER A 176 1.94 18.38 -17.52
C SER A 176 0.94 19.53 -17.47
N GLU A 177 -0.01 19.57 -18.40
CA GLU A 177 -1.02 20.60 -18.54
C GLU A 177 -1.95 20.66 -17.32
N GLN A 178 -2.40 19.51 -16.81
CA GLN A 178 -3.20 19.41 -15.60
C GLN A 178 -2.45 19.96 -14.37
N ILE A 179 -1.13 19.70 -14.27
CA ILE A 179 -0.32 20.21 -13.17
C ILE A 179 -0.03 21.70 -13.31
N HIS A 180 0.26 22.19 -14.52
CA HIS A 180 0.48 23.63 -14.78
C HIS A 180 -0.78 24.47 -14.57
N ALA A 181 -1.97 23.86 -14.60
CA ALA A 181 -3.21 24.54 -14.27
C ALA A 181 -3.39 24.78 -12.75
N MET A 182 -2.60 24.11 -11.90
CA MET A 182 -2.65 24.32 -10.45
C MET A 182 -1.96 25.62 -10.06
N GLN A 183 -2.54 26.36 -9.10
CA GLN A 183 -2.06 27.67 -8.65
C GLN A 183 -1.85 27.72 -7.13
N SER A 184 -1.35 28.86 -6.63
CA SER A 184 -0.99 29.07 -5.23
C SER A 184 -2.13 28.95 -4.20
N ARG A 185 -3.39 28.99 -4.63
CA ARG A 185 -4.59 28.77 -3.78
C ARG A 185 -5.15 27.36 -3.88
N ASP A 186 -4.51 26.51 -4.67
CA ASP A 186 -4.95 25.15 -4.90
C ASP A 186 -4.18 24.16 -4.04
N VAL A 187 -4.78 22.99 -3.89
CA VAL A 187 -4.18 21.87 -3.17
C VAL A 187 -3.99 20.71 -4.14
N VAL A 188 -2.82 20.10 -4.13
CA VAL A 188 -2.58 18.79 -4.75
C VAL A 188 -2.50 17.75 -3.64
N VAL A 189 -3.40 16.77 -3.66
CA VAL A 189 -3.33 15.58 -2.81
C VAL A 189 -2.67 14.47 -3.60
N ALA A 190 -1.40 14.17 -3.29
CA ALA A 190 -0.60 13.17 -3.98
C ALA A 190 -0.47 11.89 -3.15
N ILE A 191 -0.76 10.74 -3.78
CA ILE A 191 -0.74 9.42 -3.14
C ILE A 191 0.41 8.59 -3.74
N ALA A 192 1.37 8.17 -2.92
CA ALA A 192 2.46 7.30 -3.37
C ALA A 192 2.92 6.32 -2.29
N LEU A 193 3.17 5.08 -2.70
CA LEU A 193 3.74 4.01 -1.87
C LEU A 193 4.90 3.35 -2.60
N ASN A 194 5.82 2.74 -1.86
CA ASN A 194 6.97 2.06 -2.43
C ASN A 194 6.54 0.80 -3.21
N PRO A 195 7.01 0.59 -4.47
CA PRO A 195 7.91 1.44 -5.25
C PRO A 195 7.24 2.72 -5.78
N TYR A 196 7.86 3.87 -5.48
CA TYR A 196 7.32 5.19 -5.81
C TYR A 196 7.32 5.45 -7.32
N SER A 197 6.13 5.72 -7.89
CA SER A 197 6.02 6.05 -9.32
C SER A 197 6.70 7.38 -9.63
N ARG A 198 7.70 7.33 -10.52
CA ARG A 198 8.42 8.52 -10.99
C ARG A 198 7.48 9.62 -11.49
N SER A 199 6.46 9.27 -12.26
CA SER A 199 5.46 10.21 -12.78
C SER A 199 4.74 11.00 -11.67
N THR A 200 4.40 10.32 -10.56
CA THR A 200 3.74 10.95 -9.41
C THR A 200 4.70 11.89 -8.68
N ILE A 201 5.95 11.49 -8.49
CA ILE A 201 6.97 12.31 -7.82
C ILE A 201 7.31 13.55 -8.65
N GLU A 202 7.49 13.40 -9.96
CA GLU A 202 7.78 14.53 -10.86
C GLU A 202 6.61 15.51 -10.95
N ALA A 203 5.38 15.01 -11.10
CA ALA A 203 4.18 15.86 -11.10
C ALA A 203 3.98 16.61 -9.77
N ALA A 204 4.21 15.94 -8.63
CA ALA A 204 4.12 16.58 -7.32
C ALA A 204 5.18 17.69 -7.14
N ARG A 205 6.41 17.49 -7.62
CA ARG A 205 7.46 18.52 -7.62
C ARG A 205 7.07 19.72 -8.47
N LEU A 206 6.53 19.47 -9.67
CA LEU A 206 6.04 20.52 -10.56
C LEU A 206 4.90 21.32 -9.91
N ALA A 207 3.97 20.66 -9.24
CA ALA A 207 2.91 21.35 -8.50
C ALA A 207 3.46 22.27 -7.40
N CYS A 208 4.45 21.82 -6.63
CA CYS A 208 5.13 22.68 -5.65
C CYS A 208 5.84 23.88 -6.30
N GLN A 209 6.38 23.73 -7.51
CA GLN A 209 6.99 24.83 -8.26
C GLN A 209 5.96 25.87 -8.74
N GLN A 210 4.69 25.49 -8.85
CA GLN A 210 3.55 26.39 -9.12
C GLN A 210 2.92 26.96 -7.85
N ASP A 211 3.62 26.87 -6.71
CA ASP A 211 3.19 27.29 -5.38
C ASP A 211 1.92 26.58 -4.85
N ALA A 212 1.46 25.52 -5.52
CA ALA A 212 0.32 24.74 -5.05
C ALA A 212 0.67 24.03 -3.73
N CYS A 213 -0.28 24.00 -2.80
CA CYS A 213 -0.10 23.31 -1.53
C CYS A 213 -0.13 21.79 -1.74
N LEU A 214 1.00 21.12 -1.49
CA LEU A 214 1.08 19.67 -1.60
C LEU A 214 0.74 18.98 -0.27
N ILE A 215 -0.23 18.06 -0.32
CA ILE A 215 -0.57 17.11 0.74
C ILE A 215 -0.15 15.71 0.27
N ALA A 216 0.77 15.07 1.00
CA ALA A 216 1.23 13.72 0.71
C ALA A 216 0.46 12.69 1.54
N LEU A 217 -0.06 11.67 0.86
CA LEU A 217 -0.54 10.43 1.47
C LEU A 217 0.46 9.34 1.08
N THR A 218 1.18 8.78 2.05
CA THR A 218 2.31 7.91 1.72
C THR A 218 2.60 6.84 2.77
N ASP A 219 3.40 5.84 2.42
CA ASP A 219 3.76 4.71 3.29
C ASP A 219 4.88 5.06 4.28
N SER A 220 5.67 6.10 4.02
CA SER A 220 6.84 6.44 4.84
C SER A 220 7.09 7.93 4.94
N SER A 221 7.51 8.39 6.12
CA SER A 221 8.02 9.76 6.34
C SER A 221 9.33 10.04 5.59
N GLN A 222 10.00 8.99 5.09
CA GLN A 222 11.19 9.10 4.26
C GLN A 222 10.87 9.03 2.76
N SER A 223 9.59 8.96 2.38
CA SER A 223 9.21 8.90 0.96
C SER A 223 9.57 10.21 0.24
N PRO A 224 9.80 10.17 -1.08
CA PRO A 224 10.07 11.37 -1.86
C PRO A 224 8.95 12.42 -1.78
N LEU A 225 7.68 12.01 -1.59
CA LEU A 225 6.57 12.94 -1.38
C LEU A 225 6.65 13.63 -0.01
N ALA A 226 6.95 12.87 1.05
CA ALA A 226 7.04 13.43 2.40
C ALA A 226 8.12 14.52 2.53
N GLN A 227 9.18 14.45 1.71
CA GLN A 227 10.26 15.46 1.71
C GLN A 227 9.87 16.81 1.12
N ILE A 228 8.81 16.88 0.31
CA ILE A 228 8.41 18.09 -0.42
C ILE A 228 7.01 18.59 -0.05
N ALA A 229 6.23 17.80 0.68
CA ALA A 229 4.86 18.12 1.03
C ALA A 229 4.75 19.04 2.25
N LYS A 230 3.78 19.97 2.21
CA LYS A 230 3.45 20.83 3.35
C LYS A 230 2.75 20.04 4.46
N HIS A 231 1.89 19.10 4.08
CA HIS A 231 1.24 18.18 5.01
C HIS A 231 1.53 16.74 4.56
N THR A 232 1.95 15.90 5.50
CA THR A 232 2.20 14.47 5.24
C THR A 232 1.32 13.63 6.15
N LEU A 233 0.54 12.73 5.56
CA LEU A 233 -0.24 11.73 6.25
C LEU A 233 0.25 10.33 5.86
N LEU A 234 0.45 9.47 6.86
CA LEU A 234 1.10 8.18 6.71
C LEU A 234 0.09 7.03 6.79
N PHE A 235 0.21 6.05 5.91
CA PHE A 235 -0.62 4.83 5.92
C PHE A 235 0.18 3.52 5.91
N GLY A 236 1.50 3.61 5.86
CA GLY A 236 2.36 2.43 5.82
C GLY A 236 2.51 1.82 7.20
N ALA A 237 2.20 0.53 7.33
CA ALA A 237 2.52 -0.22 8.53
C ALA A 237 4.00 -0.06 8.86
N ALA A 238 4.30 0.01 10.16
CA ALA A 238 5.63 0.16 10.76
C ALA A 238 6.60 -1.01 10.48
N SER A 239 6.57 -1.58 9.27
CA SER A 239 7.65 -2.40 8.68
C SER A 239 9.01 -1.68 8.65
N SER A 240 9.09 -0.40 9.06
CA SER A 240 10.34 0.33 9.28
C SER A 240 10.63 0.71 10.73
N ARG A 241 9.79 0.41 11.73
CA ARG A 241 9.97 0.92 13.11
C ARG A 241 9.79 -0.05 14.27
N SER A 242 9.43 -1.32 14.08
CA SER A 242 9.46 -2.30 15.17
C SER A 242 10.17 -3.57 14.75
N SER A 243 11.26 -3.88 15.46
CA SER A 243 12.02 -5.14 15.41
C SER A 243 11.24 -6.38 15.87
N GLU A 244 9.90 -6.29 15.97
CA GLU A 244 9.01 -7.33 16.52
C GLU A 244 7.75 -7.55 15.68
N ALA A 245 7.55 -6.84 14.56
CA ALA A 245 6.44 -7.11 13.65
C ALA A 245 6.79 -8.24 12.68
N MET A 246 6.43 -9.45 13.11
CA MET A 246 6.21 -10.69 12.36
C MET A 246 5.90 -10.46 10.87
N GLU A 247 6.69 -11.13 10.02
CA GLU A 247 6.32 -11.67 8.70
C GLU A 247 5.37 -10.81 7.83
N ALA A 248 5.93 -9.97 6.96
CA ALA A 248 5.21 -9.65 5.73
C ALA A 248 5.40 -10.85 4.76
N PRO A 249 4.39 -11.70 4.51
CA PRO A 249 4.48 -12.62 3.39
C PRO A 249 4.69 -11.80 2.12
N ALA A 250 5.43 -12.38 1.19
CA ALA A 250 5.61 -11.85 -0.15
C ALA A 250 4.27 -11.88 -0.92
N THR A 251 3.31 -11.04 -0.55
CA THR A 251 2.13 -10.80 -1.37
C THR A 251 2.55 -9.94 -2.55
N PHE A 252 2.37 -10.47 -3.76
CA PHE A 252 2.67 -9.80 -5.02
C PHE A 252 2.01 -8.41 -5.15
N PHE A 253 0.85 -8.22 -4.52
CA PHE A 253 0.16 -6.94 -4.45
C PHE A 253 0.30 -6.34 -3.06
N HIS A 254 0.81 -5.10 -2.98
CA HIS A 254 0.76 -4.32 -1.74
C HIS A 254 -0.70 -4.13 -1.33
N THR A 255 -1.01 -4.35 -0.05
CA THR A 255 -2.32 -3.97 0.46
C THR A 255 -2.48 -2.45 0.39
N VAL A 256 -3.61 -2.01 -0.15
CA VAL A 256 -3.98 -0.59 -0.16
C VAL A 256 -4.95 -0.24 0.97
N THR A 257 -5.32 -1.19 1.83
CA THR A 257 -6.34 -0.99 2.88
C THR A 257 -5.96 0.09 3.88
N GLY A 258 -4.68 0.20 4.24
CA GLY A 258 -4.21 1.31 5.09
C GLY A 258 -4.38 2.67 4.42
N ALA A 259 -4.08 2.75 3.12
CA ALA A 259 -4.24 3.99 2.36
C ALA A 259 -5.73 4.36 2.19
N THR A 260 -6.59 3.37 1.92
CA THR A 260 -8.04 3.55 1.87
C THR A 260 -8.58 4.03 3.22
N ALA A 261 -8.17 3.39 4.33
CA ALA A 261 -8.59 3.80 5.66
C ALA A 261 -8.18 5.25 5.99
N LEU A 262 -6.97 5.66 5.62
CA LEU A 262 -6.52 7.04 5.79
C LEU A 262 -7.33 8.02 4.91
N ILE A 263 -7.66 7.64 3.68
CA ILE A 263 -8.51 8.44 2.78
C ILE A 263 -9.89 8.64 3.40
N GLU A 264 -10.51 7.59 3.92
CA GLU A 264 -11.81 7.64 4.59
C GLU A 264 -11.76 8.51 5.85
N GLN A 265 -10.70 8.40 6.66
CA GLN A 265 -10.48 9.29 7.82
C GLN A 265 -10.39 10.75 7.38
N LEU A 266 -9.60 11.06 6.35
CA LEU A 266 -9.48 12.42 5.83
C LEU A 266 -10.82 12.95 5.32
N LEU A 267 -11.58 12.14 4.57
CA LEU A 267 -12.93 12.49 4.09
C LEU A 267 -13.91 12.72 5.24
N ALA A 268 -13.89 11.88 6.27
CA ALA A 268 -14.71 12.06 7.47
C ALA A 268 -14.38 13.37 8.18
N ARG A 269 -13.09 13.74 8.28
CA ARG A 269 -12.66 15.03 8.84
C ARG A 269 -13.07 16.21 7.96
N ILE A 270 -12.97 16.10 6.64
CA ILE A 270 -13.49 17.12 5.69
C ILE A 270 -14.99 17.32 5.89
N ALA A 271 -15.77 16.24 6.02
CA ALA A 271 -17.20 16.30 6.25
C ALA A 271 -17.54 16.96 7.60
N ALA A 272 -16.80 16.62 8.67
CA ALA A 272 -16.99 17.18 10.00
C ALA A 272 -16.63 18.68 10.07
N LEU A 273 -15.57 19.11 9.38
CA LEU A 273 -15.07 20.49 9.42
C LEU A 273 -15.71 21.40 8.36
N GLY A 274 -16.33 20.85 7.32
CA GLY A 274 -16.84 21.58 6.16
C GLY A 274 -18.15 22.36 6.38
N GLY A 275 -18.78 22.20 7.55
CA GLY A 275 -19.97 22.95 7.97
C GLY A 275 -21.16 22.82 7.02
N GLY A 276 -22.02 23.84 7.02
CA GLY A 276 -23.30 23.79 6.31
C GLY A 276 -23.19 23.71 4.78
N ALA A 277 -22.10 24.20 4.18
CA ALA A 277 -21.90 24.12 2.73
C ALA A 277 -21.70 22.68 2.25
N VAL A 278 -20.85 21.92 2.95
CA VAL A 278 -20.64 20.49 2.67
C VAL A 278 -21.91 19.68 2.92
N GLN A 279 -22.62 19.95 4.03
CA GLN A 279 -23.90 19.28 4.32
C GLN A 279 -24.95 19.52 3.24
N ARG A 280 -25.10 20.77 2.77
CA ARG A 280 -26.05 21.10 1.69
C ARG A 280 -25.73 20.36 0.41
N ARG A 281 -24.45 20.29 0.04
CA ARG A 281 -24.02 19.59 -1.17
C ARG A 281 -24.24 18.08 -1.07
N ALA A 282 -23.86 17.47 0.05
CA ALA A 282 -24.09 16.05 0.28
C ALA A 282 -25.60 15.71 0.17
N ALA A 283 -26.46 16.54 0.77
CA ALA A 283 -27.91 16.39 0.67
C ALA A 283 -28.44 16.61 -0.76
N GLU A 284 -27.88 17.55 -1.52
CA GLU A 284 -28.21 17.77 -2.93
C GLU A 284 -27.85 16.56 -3.80
N ILE A 285 -26.65 16.01 -3.63
CA ILE A 285 -26.22 14.82 -4.36
C ILE A 285 -27.08 13.62 -3.98
N GLY A 286 -27.40 13.43 -2.69
CA GLY A 286 -28.31 12.38 -2.25
C GLY A 286 -29.69 12.47 -2.92
N ARG A 287 -30.29 13.67 -3.01
CA ARG A 287 -31.55 13.89 -3.74
C ARG A 287 -31.42 13.56 -5.22
N ARG A 288 -30.33 14.00 -5.87
CA ARG A 288 -30.09 13.72 -7.29
C ARG A 288 -29.96 12.23 -7.57
N LEU A 289 -29.19 11.50 -6.76
CA LEU A 289 -29.00 10.05 -6.92
C LEU A 289 -30.33 9.29 -6.80
N HIS A 290 -31.21 9.71 -5.88
CA HIS A 290 -32.54 9.14 -5.76
C HIS A 290 -33.42 9.47 -6.98
N GLN A 291 -33.42 10.73 -7.43
CA GLN A 291 -34.18 11.16 -8.61
C GLN A 291 -33.75 10.46 -9.90
N THR A 292 -32.46 10.17 -10.06
CA THR A 292 -31.94 9.47 -11.24
C THR A 292 -32.05 7.95 -11.12
N GLN A 293 -32.63 7.41 -10.04
CA GLN A 293 -32.65 5.99 -9.73
C GLN A 293 -31.25 5.36 -9.88
N ALA A 294 -30.24 6.04 -9.34
CA ALA A 294 -28.84 5.64 -9.48
C ALA A 294 -28.55 4.27 -8.81
N TYR A 295 -29.43 3.85 -7.91
CA TYR A 295 -29.38 2.55 -7.25
C TYR A 295 -30.55 1.69 -7.69
N TRP A 296 -30.29 0.39 -7.81
CA TRP A 296 -31.32 -0.60 -8.11
C TRP A 296 -32.37 -0.64 -6.98
N GLU A 297 -33.61 -0.31 -7.30
CA GLU A 297 -34.76 -0.52 -6.42
C GLU A 297 -35.48 -1.79 -6.88
N ALA A 298 -35.47 -2.84 -6.05
CA ALA A 298 -36.18 -4.07 -6.37
C ALA A 298 -37.69 -3.78 -6.43
N SER A 299 -38.27 -3.81 -7.63
CA SER A 299 -39.72 -3.86 -7.76
C SER A 299 -40.17 -5.19 -7.17
N ILE A 300 -40.90 -5.18 -6.04
CA ILE A 300 -41.55 -6.38 -5.52
C ILE A 300 -42.43 -6.93 -6.66
N PRO A 301 -42.18 -8.14 -7.18
CA PRO A 301 -43.04 -8.69 -8.22
C PRO A 301 -44.45 -8.84 -7.63
N ARG A 302 -45.46 -8.20 -8.25
CA ARG A 302 -46.85 -8.56 -7.97
C ARG A 302 -46.98 -10.06 -8.22
N GLU A 303 -47.50 -10.75 -7.21
CA GLU A 303 -47.63 -12.21 -7.11
C GLU A 303 -47.68 -12.92 -8.46
N PHE A 304 -46.77 -13.88 -8.67
CA PHE A 304 -46.88 -14.82 -9.77
C PHE A 304 -48.30 -15.43 -9.73
N PRO A 305 -49.08 -15.40 -10.83
CA PRO A 305 -50.40 -15.98 -10.84
C PRO A 305 -50.26 -17.46 -10.50
N ARG A 306 -50.82 -17.87 -9.35
CA ARG A 306 -50.97 -19.28 -8.99
C ARG A 306 -51.83 -19.90 -10.08
N THR A 307 -51.21 -20.61 -11.02
CA THR A 307 -51.91 -21.41 -12.00
C THR A 307 -52.66 -22.49 -11.24
N ILE A 308 -53.97 -22.26 -11.08
CA ILE A 308 -54.92 -23.29 -10.66
C ILE A 308 -54.92 -24.31 -11.79
N SER A 309 -54.35 -25.50 -11.56
CA SER A 309 -54.79 -26.71 -12.25
C SER A 309 -55.47 -27.61 -11.24
N ARG A 310 -56.79 -27.46 -11.18
CA ARG A 310 -57.70 -28.53 -10.78
C ARG A 310 -57.86 -29.48 -11.99
N THR A 311 -58.30 -30.69 -11.65
CA THR A 311 -58.76 -31.81 -12.52
C THR A 311 -57.63 -32.67 -13.11
N SER A 312 -57.66 -34.00 -13.05
CA SER A 312 -58.67 -34.95 -12.56
C SER A 312 -58.10 -36.38 -12.71
N SER A 313 -58.57 -37.27 -11.82
CA SER A 313 -58.62 -38.75 -11.87
C SER A 313 -57.85 -39.45 -10.76
#